data_AF-A0AB37JJZ0-F1
#
_entry.id   AF-A0AB37JJZ0-F1
#
_cell.length_a   1.000
_cell.length_b   1.000
_cell.length_c   1.000
_cell.angle_alpha   90.00
_cell.angle_beta   90.00
_cell.angle_gamma   90.00
#
_symmetry.space_group_name_H-M   'P 1'
#
loop_
_entity.id
_entity.type
_entity.pdbx_description
1 polymer ?
#
loop_
_entity_poly.entity_id
_entity_poly.type
_entity_poly.pdbx_seq_one_letter_code
_entity_poly.pdbx_strand_id
1 'polypeptide(L)'
;MSEEDKFSNLNLKDKTLIIGFVILFLIIVFSFIFFVYVGIFHITGVEYRSRTALLLFFLLITFLDGITFFIFSFLKALLYPMTQNMPNWLSITLFAIMEITLDWFVIHTADDWIESVQLSNIAELCVVLFLFLFNQLLSDKKE
;
A
#
# COMPACT_ATOMS: atom_id res chain seq x y z
N MET A 1 -30.27 -9.98 10.83
CA MET A 1 -29.39 -10.85 11.63
C MET A 1 -30.10 -11.09 12.95
N SER A 2 -30.44 -12.33 13.29
CA SER A 2 -31.08 -12.62 14.57
C SER A 2 -30.05 -12.52 15.71
N GLU A 3 -30.46 -12.23 16.94
CA GLU A 3 -29.55 -12.18 18.10
C GLU A 3 -28.82 -13.53 18.34
N GLU A 4 -29.35 -14.64 17.80
CA GLU A 4 -28.74 -15.97 17.86
C GLU A 4 -27.54 -16.13 16.91
N ASP A 5 -27.45 -15.33 15.86
CA ASP A 5 -26.36 -15.39 14.85
C ASP A 5 -25.09 -14.62 15.25
N LYS A 6 -25.04 -14.02 16.45
CA LYS A 6 -23.87 -13.27 16.92
C LYS A 6 -22.69 -14.21 17.17
N PHE A 7 -21.49 -13.78 16.74
CA PHE A 7 -20.23 -14.50 17.00
C PHE A 7 -20.03 -14.85 18.47
N SER A 8 -20.51 -14.02 19.41
CA SER A 8 -20.45 -14.28 20.85
C SER A 8 -21.22 -15.53 21.30
N ASN A 9 -22.26 -15.92 20.58
CA ASN A 9 -23.16 -17.02 20.93
C ASN A 9 -22.74 -18.36 20.31
N LEU A 10 -21.69 -18.38 19.50
CA LEU A 10 -21.15 -19.59 18.88
C LEU A 10 -20.39 -20.48 19.86
N ASN A 11 -20.41 -21.79 19.58
CA ASN A 11 -19.64 -22.80 20.31
C ASN A 11 -18.13 -22.53 20.14
N LEU A 12 -17.31 -22.95 21.12
CA LEU A 12 -15.86 -22.73 21.11
C LEU A 12 -15.19 -23.30 19.85
N LYS A 13 -15.66 -24.46 19.36
CA LYS A 13 -15.15 -25.08 18.13
C LYS A 13 -15.39 -24.20 16.90
N ASP A 14 -16.60 -23.67 16.76
CA ASP A 14 -16.99 -22.84 15.62
C ASP A 14 -16.27 -21.48 15.65
N LYS A 15 -16.11 -20.88 16.85
CA LYS A 15 -15.29 -19.68 17.04
C LYS A 15 -13.84 -19.89 16.62
N THR A 16 -13.21 -20.99 17.05
CA THR A 16 -11.83 -21.31 16.64
C THR A 16 -11.73 -21.53 15.15
N LEU A 17 -12.71 -22.18 14.53
CA LEU A 17 -12.74 -22.41 13.08
C LEU A 17 -12.83 -21.09 12.30
N ILE A 18 -13.72 -20.19 12.71
CA ILE A 18 -13.87 -18.86 12.09
C ILE A 18 -12.60 -18.02 12.29
N ILE A 19 -12.05 -17.97 13.50
CA ILE A 19 -10.78 -17.25 13.77
C ILE A 19 -9.65 -17.84 12.91
N GLY A 20 -9.55 -19.16 12.84
CA GLY A 20 -8.57 -19.84 11.99
C GLY A 20 -8.71 -19.50 10.52
N PHE A 21 -9.95 -19.45 10.02
CA PHE A 21 -10.23 -19.04 8.64
C PHE A 21 -9.84 -17.57 8.36
N VAL A 22 -10.16 -16.65 9.28
CA VAL A 22 -9.78 -15.24 9.17
C VAL A 22 -8.25 -15.08 9.16
N ILE A 23 -7.54 -15.77 10.05
CA ILE A 23 -6.08 -15.75 10.10
C ILE A 23 -5.49 -16.30 8.80
N LEU A 24 -6.00 -17.44 8.31
CA LEU A 24 -5.54 -18.04 7.06
C LEU A 24 -5.76 -17.09 5.87
N PHE A 25 -6.93 -16.45 5.79
CA PHE A 25 -7.24 -15.46 4.76
C PHE A 25 -6.27 -14.28 4.80
N LEU A 26 -5.96 -13.74 5.99
CA LEU A 26 -4.98 -12.66 6.15
C LEU A 26 -3.58 -13.10 5.69
N ILE A 27 -3.15 -14.31 6.01
CA ILE A 27 -1.84 -14.85 5.56
C ILE A 27 -1.78 -14.96 4.03
N ILE A 28 -2.86 -15.42 3.39
CA ILE A 28 -2.93 -15.54 1.92
C ILE A 28 -2.83 -14.15 1.28
N VAL A 29 -3.60 -13.17 1.76
CA VAL A 29 -3.56 -11.79 1.25
C VAL A 29 -2.16 -11.20 1.43
N PHE A 30 -1.58 -11.34 2.61
CA PHE A 30 -0.25 -10.83 2.92
C PHE A 30 0.83 -11.47 2.02
N SER A 31 0.76 -12.78 1.80
CA SER A 31 1.69 -13.51 0.94
C SER A 31 1.56 -13.09 -0.53
N PHE A 32 0.34 -12.83 -1.00
CA PHE A 32 0.09 -12.35 -2.36
C PHE A 32 0.70 -10.95 -2.58
N ILE A 33 0.49 -10.03 -1.63
CA ILE A 33 1.09 -8.68 -1.70
C ILE A 33 2.62 -8.80 -1.69
N PHE A 34 3.20 -9.59 -0.79
CA PHE A 34 4.64 -9.84 -0.76
C PHE A 34 5.18 -10.37 -2.10
N PHE A 35 4.45 -11.30 -2.73
CA PHE A 35 4.82 -11.84 -4.04
C PHE A 35 4.85 -10.77 -5.14
N VAL A 36 3.91 -9.82 -5.14
CA VAL A 36 3.91 -8.70 -6.10
C VAL A 36 5.17 -7.84 -5.94
N TYR A 37 5.58 -7.52 -4.71
CA TYR A 37 6.82 -6.76 -4.47
C TYR A 37 8.07 -7.51 -4.94
N VAL A 38 8.16 -8.82 -4.66
CA VAL A 38 9.26 -9.66 -5.19
C VAL A 38 9.28 -9.63 -6.72
N GLY A 39 8.11 -9.69 -7.36
CA GLY A 39 7.97 -9.59 -8.81
C GLY A 39 8.48 -8.24 -9.37
N ILE A 40 8.12 -7.14 -8.72
CA ILE A 40 8.60 -5.79 -9.09
C ILE A 40 10.13 -5.75 -9.02
N PHE A 41 10.73 -6.26 -7.95
CA PHE A 41 12.19 -6.31 -7.79
C PHE A 41 12.90 -7.12 -8.87
N HIS A 42 12.30 -8.23 -9.29
CA HIS A 42 12.85 -9.03 -10.38
C HIS A 42 12.81 -8.28 -11.72
N ILE A 43 11.72 -7.54 -11.98
CA ILE A 43 11.57 -6.74 -13.21
C ILE A 43 12.51 -5.53 -13.21
N THR A 44 12.70 -4.88 -12.06
CA THR A 44 13.60 -3.72 -11.93
C THR A 44 15.07 -4.10 -11.87
N GLY A 45 15.40 -5.39 -11.83
CA GLY A 45 16.78 -5.89 -11.81
C GLY A 45 17.50 -5.68 -10.48
N VAL A 46 16.75 -5.52 -9.39
CA VAL A 46 17.34 -5.33 -8.05
C VAL A 46 17.89 -6.64 -7.52
N GLU A 47 19.20 -6.68 -7.29
CA GLU A 47 19.85 -7.79 -6.60
C GLU A 47 19.79 -7.60 -5.08
N TYR A 48 18.79 -8.22 -4.45
CA TYR A 48 18.73 -8.28 -2.99
C TYR A 48 19.71 -9.32 -2.45
N ARG A 49 20.61 -8.89 -1.57
CA ARG A 49 21.66 -9.78 -0.99
C ARG A 49 21.12 -10.87 -0.05
N SER A 50 19.91 -10.71 0.50
CA SER A 50 19.34 -11.63 1.49
C SER A 50 17.82 -11.67 1.46
N ARG A 51 17.25 -12.85 1.72
CA ARG A 51 15.79 -13.05 1.87
C ARG A 51 15.23 -12.27 3.07
N THR A 52 16.02 -12.11 4.12
CA THR A 52 15.63 -11.34 5.32
C THR A 52 15.55 -9.85 5.00
N ALA A 53 16.45 -9.34 4.15
CA ALA A 53 16.43 -7.95 3.72
C ALA A 53 15.15 -7.65 2.91
N LEU A 54 14.73 -8.59 2.06
CA LEU A 54 13.49 -8.45 1.30
C LEU A 54 12.25 -8.38 2.22
N LEU A 55 12.19 -9.25 3.23
CA LEU A 55 11.10 -9.22 4.22
C LEU A 55 11.09 -7.91 5.03
N LEU A 56 12.26 -7.45 5.46
CA LEU A 56 12.39 -6.17 6.17
C LEU A 56 11.99 -4.99 5.29
N PHE A 57 12.38 -5.00 4.02
CA PHE A 57 11.99 -3.98 3.04
C PHE A 57 10.48 -3.93 2.84
N PHE A 58 9.86 -5.09 2.67
CA PHE A 58 8.41 -5.17 2.56
C PHE A 58 7.69 -4.65 3.81
N LEU A 59 8.16 -5.01 5.00
CA LEU A 59 7.58 -4.54 6.26
C LEU A 59 7.75 -3.03 6.42
N LEU A 60 8.93 -2.51 6.06
CA LEU A 60 9.25 -1.08 6.12
C LEU A 60 8.38 -0.28 5.16
N ILE A 61 8.27 -0.68 3.89
CA ILE A 61 7.37 -0.03 2.93
C ILE A 61 5.94 -0.05 3.46
N THR A 62 5.44 -1.19 3.93
CA THR A 62 4.06 -1.30 4.43
C THR A 62 3.82 -0.35 5.62
N PHE A 63 4.80 -0.22 6.51
CA PHE A 63 4.73 0.70 7.65
C PHE A 63 4.76 2.17 7.21
N LEU A 64 5.68 2.53 6.31
CA LEU A 64 5.82 3.88 5.78
C LEU A 64 4.59 4.29 4.96
N ASP A 65 4.03 3.38 4.16
CA ASP A 65 2.80 3.55 3.40
C ASP A 65 1.60 3.85 4.31
N GLY A 66 1.51 3.17 5.46
CA GLY A 66 0.50 3.50 6.48
C GLY A 66 0.64 4.92 7.04
N ILE A 67 1.88 5.40 7.23
CA ILE A 67 2.16 6.77 7.69
C ILE A 67 1.80 7.77 6.60
N THR A 68 2.23 7.56 5.36
CA THR A 68 1.95 8.48 4.25
C THR A 68 0.48 8.51 3.89
N PHE A 69 -0.24 7.38 3.97
CA PHE A 69 -1.69 7.34 3.82
C PHE A 69 -2.40 8.23 4.85
N PHE A 70 -1.95 8.19 6.11
CA PHE A 70 -2.47 9.07 7.16
C PHE A 70 -2.17 10.55 6.85
N ILE A 71 -0.93 10.86 6.49
CA ILE A 71 -0.50 12.23 6.13
C ILE A 71 -1.30 12.75 4.93
N PHE A 72 -1.44 11.96 3.87
CA PHE A 72 -2.20 12.29 2.68
C PHE A 72 -3.66 12.55 3.01
N SER A 73 -4.30 11.66 3.78
CA SER A 73 -5.69 11.81 4.21
C SER A 73 -5.89 13.08 5.02
N PHE A 74 -4.97 13.38 5.93
CA PHE A 74 -4.99 14.61 6.73
C PHE A 74 -4.82 15.87 5.86
N LEU A 75 -3.82 15.89 4.97
CA LEU A 75 -3.58 17.01 4.05
C LEU A 75 -4.75 17.22 3.09
N LYS A 76 -5.32 16.13 2.57
CA LYS A 76 -6.49 16.17 1.71
C LYS A 76 -7.68 16.79 2.43
N ALA A 77 -7.95 16.39 3.67
CA ALA A 77 -9.01 16.98 4.48
C ALA A 77 -8.78 18.47 4.76
N LEU A 78 -7.53 18.88 5.02
CA LEU A 78 -7.15 20.26 5.25
C LEU A 78 -7.31 21.14 4.00
N LEU A 79 -6.91 20.62 2.83
CA LEU A 79 -6.91 21.36 1.57
C LEU A 79 -8.26 21.31 0.85
N TYR A 80 -9.12 20.34 1.18
CA TYR A 80 -10.42 20.17 0.53
C TYR A 80 -11.24 21.47 0.41
N PRO A 81 -11.42 22.28 1.48
CA PRO A 81 -12.17 23.54 1.39
C PRO A 81 -11.55 24.55 0.42
N MET A 82 -10.22 24.58 0.30
CA MET A 82 -9.51 25.47 -0.63
C MET A 82 -9.65 24.99 -2.08
N THR A 83 -9.71 23.68 -2.28
CA THR A 83 -9.85 23.07 -3.62
C THR A 83 -11.27 23.14 -4.19
N GLN A 84 -12.31 23.43 -3.38
CA GLN A 84 -13.69 23.57 -3.86
C GLN A 84 -13.89 24.74 -4.83
N ASN A 85 -13.06 25.77 -4.71
CA ASN A 85 -13.13 26.95 -5.57
C ASN A 85 -12.22 26.85 -6.81
N MET A 86 -11.50 25.73 -6.98
CA MET A 86 -10.57 25.51 -8.08
C MET A 86 -11.24 24.75 -9.23
N PRO A 87 -10.75 24.90 -10.48
CA PRO A 87 -11.15 24.02 -11.57
C PRO A 87 -10.85 22.56 -11.23
N ASN A 88 -11.78 21.64 -11.55
CA ASN A 88 -11.66 20.21 -11.20
C ASN A 88 -10.32 19.60 -11.65
N TRP A 89 -9.85 19.91 -12.87
CA TRP A 89 -8.58 19.38 -13.37
C TRP A 89 -7.38 19.77 -12.49
N LEU A 90 -7.39 20.98 -11.93
CA LEU A 90 -6.32 21.51 -11.10
C LEU A 90 -6.33 20.86 -9.71
N SER A 91 -7.52 20.65 -9.12
CA SER A 91 -7.69 19.93 -7.87
C SER A 91 -7.24 18.47 -7.98
N ILE A 92 -7.67 17.76 -9.04
CA ILE A 92 -7.26 16.38 -9.32
C ILE A 92 -5.73 16.31 -9.51
N THR A 93 -5.16 17.21 -10.30
CA THR A 93 -3.71 17.26 -10.55
C THR A 93 -2.93 17.51 -9.26
N LEU A 94 -3.41 18.40 -8.39
CA LEU A 94 -2.76 18.70 -7.11
C LEU A 94 -2.73 17.47 -6.20
N PHE A 95 -3.85 16.77 -6.04
CA PHE A 95 -3.90 15.56 -5.22
C PHE A 95 -3.08 14.42 -5.83
N ALA A 96 -3.08 14.26 -7.16
CA ALA A 96 -2.24 13.28 -7.84
C ALA A 96 -0.74 13.53 -7.64
N ILE A 97 -0.28 14.78 -7.79
CA ILE A 97 1.13 15.13 -7.54
C ILE A 97 1.50 14.85 -6.08
N MET A 98 0.60 15.15 -5.13
CA MET A 98 0.83 14.89 -3.72
C MET A 98 0.96 13.39 -3.43
N GLU A 99 0.05 12.57 -3.97
CA GLU A 99 0.07 11.11 -3.85
C GLU A 99 1.38 10.53 -4.42
N ILE A 100 1.71 10.86 -5.67
CA ILE A 100 2.96 10.42 -6.33
C ILE A 100 4.20 10.83 -5.53
N THR A 101 4.23 12.05 -4.99
CA THR A 101 5.38 12.53 -4.22
C THR A 101 5.54 11.76 -2.91
N LEU A 102 4.43 11.47 -2.22
CA LEU A 102 4.45 10.70 -0.98
C LEU A 102 4.83 9.24 -1.23
N ASP A 103 4.29 8.62 -2.29
CA ASP A 103 4.63 7.25 -2.67
C ASP A 103 6.10 7.11 -3.05
N TRP A 104 6.64 8.09 -3.79
CA TRP A 104 8.08 8.14 -4.07
C TRP A 104 8.90 8.29 -2.79
N PHE A 105 8.47 9.13 -1.85
CA PHE A 105 9.13 9.29 -0.57
C PHE A 105 9.17 7.97 0.24
N VAL A 106 8.11 7.16 0.20
CA VAL A 106 8.09 5.83 0.84
C VAL A 106 9.14 4.92 0.24
N ILE A 107 9.18 4.80 -1.10
CA ILE A 107 10.10 3.90 -1.79
C ILE A 107 11.55 4.36 -1.58
N HIS A 108 11.81 5.66 -1.73
CA HIS A 108 13.15 6.23 -1.58
C HIS A 108 13.67 6.07 -0.14
N THR A 109 12.84 6.34 0.86
CA THR A 109 13.22 6.14 2.27
C THR A 109 13.48 4.67 2.59
N ALA A 110 12.70 3.75 2.01
CA ALA A 110 12.88 2.32 2.22
C ALA A 110 14.15 1.79 1.54
N ASP A 111 14.51 2.30 0.37
CA ASP A 111 15.77 1.98 -0.33
C ASP A 111 16.97 2.48 0.49
N ASP A 112 16.95 3.74 0.92
CA ASP A 112 18.02 4.35 1.73
C ASP A 112 18.26 3.62 3.07
N TRP A 113 17.20 3.12 3.71
CA TRP A 113 17.31 2.41 4.99
C TRP A 113 17.81 0.98 4.85
N ILE A 114 17.66 0.37 3.68
CA ILE A 114 18.05 -1.02 3.44
C ILE A 114 19.07 -1.03 2.32
N GLU A 115 20.31 -0.66 2.66
CA GLU A 115 21.47 -0.55 1.75
C GLU A 115 21.72 -1.79 0.85
N SER A 116 21.13 -2.94 1.19
CA SER A 116 21.18 -4.17 0.41
C SER A 116 20.18 -4.25 -0.75
N VAL A 117 19.29 -3.27 -0.87
CA VAL A 117 18.39 -3.00 -2.00
C VAL A 117 18.90 -1.67 -2.56
N GLN A 118 19.35 -1.65 -3.81
CA GLN A 118 19.82 -0.43 -4.46
C GLN A 118 18.98 -0.22 -5.71
N LEU A 119 17.91 0.55 -5.57
CA LEU A 119 17.16 1.05 -6.70
C LEU A 119 17.84 2.30 -7.25
N SER A 120 17.83 2.46 -8.57
CA SER A 120 18.18 3.77 -9.13
C SER A 120 17.00 4.72 -8.95
N ASN A 121 17.25 6.02 -8.74
CA ASN A 121 16.18 7.02 -8.63
C ASN A 121 15.20 7.00 -9.82
N ILE A 122 15.69 6.63 -11.02
CA ILE A 122 14.84 6.45 -12.20
C ILE A 122 13.92 5.23 -12.03
N ALA A 123 14.45 4.12 -11.54
CA ALA A 123 13.65 2.92 -11.27
C ALA A 123 12.61 3.18 -10.17
N GLU A 124 12.96 3.89 -9.09
CA GLU A 124 11.99 4.32 -8.07
C GLU A 124 10.84 5.09 -8.68
N LEU A 125 11.12 6.16 -9.45
CA LEU A 125 10.09 6.97 -10.10
C LEU A 125 9.25 6.16 -11.09
N CYS A 126 9.86 5.26 -11.87
CA CYS A 126 9.13 4.37 -12.78
C CYS A 126 8.16 3.46 -12.02
N VAL A 127 8.58 2.89 -10.89
CA VAL A 127 7.73 2.05 -10.04
C VAL A 127 6.56 2.84 -9.48
N VAL A 128 6.82 4.04 -8.93
CA VAL A 128 5.77 4.91 -8.38
C VAL A 128 4.74 5.27 -9.45
N LEU A 129 5.20 5.72 -10.62
CA LEU A 129 4.29 6.10 -11.71
C LEU A 129 3.48 4.89 -12.21
N PHE A 130 4.11 3.72 -12.31
CA PHE A 130 3.42 2.50 -12.70
C PHE A 130 2.33 2.12 -11.68
N LEU A 131 2.65 2.15 -10.39
CA LEU A 131 1.70 1.84 -9.31
C LEU A 131 0.56 2.86 -9.26
N PHE A 132 0.86 4.15 -9.41
CA PHE A 132 -0.15 5.21 -9.47
C PHE A 132 -1.12 5.01 -10.65
N LEU A 133 -0.61 4.78 -11.85
CA LEU A 133 -1.44 4.51 -13.03
C LEU A 133 -2.25 3.22 -12.88
N PHE A 134 -1.65 2.18 -12.30
CA PHE A 134 -2.34 0.92 -12.03
C PHE A 134 -3.46 1.09 -11.01
N ASN A 135 -3.22 1.87 -9.94
CA ASN A 135 -4.24 2.22 -8.94
C ASN A 135 -5.40 2.99 -9.58
N GLN A 136 -5.09 3.99 -10.42
CA GLN A 136 -6.11 4.75 -11.13
C GLN A 136 -6.94 3.87 -12.09
N LEU A 137 -6.29 2.96 -12.82
CA LEU A 137 -6.96 2.00 -13.72
C LEU A 137 -7.91 1.05 -12.97
N LEU A 138 -7.53 0.63 -11.75
CA LEU A 138 -8.39 -0.19 -10.90
C LEU A 138 -9.54 0.62 -10.27
N SER A 139 -9.30 1.91 -9.99
CA SER A 139 -10.28 2.83 -9.42
C SER A 139 -11.36 3.25 -10.42
N ASP A 140 -11.02 3.35 -11.72
CA ASP A 140 -11.93 3.73 -12.82
C ASP A 140 -13.12 2.76 -13.00
N LYS A 141 -13.06 1.56 -12.39
CA LYS A 141 -14.16 0.58 -12.37
C LYS A 141 -15.13 0.74 -11.19
N LYS A 142 -14.96 1.76 -10.34
CA LYS A 142 -15.76 1.95 -9.12
C LYS A 142 -16.85 3.04 -9.20
N GLU A 143 -17.11 3.60 -10.39
CA GLU A 143 -18.30 4.41 -10.65
C GLU A 143 -19.32 3.68 -11.54
#